data_AF-A0A1D7Y1W4-F1
#
_entry.id   AF-A0A1D7Y1W4-F1
#
_cell.length_a   1.000
_cell.length_b   1.000
_cell.length_c   1.000
_cell.angle_alpha   90.00
_cell.angle_beta   90.00
_cell.angle_gamma   90.00
#
_symmetry.space_group_name_H-M   'P 1'
#
loop_
_entity.id
_entity.type
_entity.pdbx_description
1 polymer ?
#
loop_
_entity_poly.entity_id
_entity_poly.type
_entity_poly.pdbx_seq_one_letter_code
_entity_poly.pdbx_strand_id
1 'polypeptide(L)'
;MDFDKNLTLCGDSNTPNYILYDTKNDPSESLTLLFPNNTQAQTILNPENSGNMETMTINKSSVRFIYRTYNGDPNDYICEDIPDANVSVNENFEAEIGTANFISTFEDDDNDGVPTALEFDGDTDGDGIPNYKDSDDDGDNVPTLNEKPDPNDDGDISDAQDTDGDGIPDYLDNDDDGDGTPTRLEDENNNGNLFDDLATGAAVARFLDDTVSDTYAVTFVRPNAFRRTFRINVTLEDIDLTILATDRFELGTYEYF
;
A
#
# COMPACT_ATOMS: atom_id res chain seq x y z
N MET A 1 26.20 0.76 -12.17
CA MET A 1 26.32 1.47 -10.89
C MET A 1 25.52 0.66 -9.88
N ASP A 2 26.04 0.44 -8.68
CA ASP A 2 25.42 -0.42 -7.66
C ASP A 2 24.66 0.46 -6.67
N PHE A 3 23.42 0.80 -7.03
CA PHE A 3 22.44 1.52 -6.20
C PHE A 3 21.35 0.53 -5.79
N ASP A 4 20.68 0.78 -4.67
CA ASP A 4 19.67 -0.15 -4.14
C ASP A 4 18.33 -0.07 -4.89
N LYS A 5 18.14 0.97 -5.71
CA LYS A 5 16.96 1.25 -6.52
C LYS A 5 15.72 1.58 -5.70
N ASN A 6 15.87 1.98 -4.45
CA ASN A 6 14.80 2.49 -3.61
C ASN A 6 14.79 4.01 -3.70
N LEU A 7 13.86 4.54 -4.49
CA LEU A 7 13.77 5.98 -4.70
C LEU A 7 13.12 6.66 -3.51
N THR A 8 13.61 7.87 -3.23
CA THR A 8 12.97 8.81 -2.30
C THR A 8 12.48 10.03 -3.06
N LEU A 9 11.33 10.59 -2.65
CA LEU A 9 10.74 11.79 -3.24
C LEU A 9 11.00 13.02 -2.36
N CYS A 10 11.60 14.07 -2.91
CA CYS A 10 11.50 15.41 -2.35
C CYS A 10 10.37 16.18 -3.05
N GLY A 11 9.69 17.03 -2.28
CA GLY A 11 8.66 17.93 -2.78
C GLY A 11 7.26 17.51 -2.36
N ASP A 12 6.37 18.49 -2.32
CA ASP A 12 4.96 18.33 -1.99
C ASP A 12 4.07 19.05 -3.01
N SER A 13 2.76 19.08 -2.75
CA SER A 13 1.77 19.75 -3.60
C SER A 13 1.98 21.28 -3.75
N ASN A 14 2.83 21.89 -2.92
CA ASN A 14 3.16 23.32 -2.94
C ASN A 14 4.52 23.61 -3.60
N THR A 15 5.39 22.61 -3.69
CA THR A 15 6.68 22.75 -4.36
C THR A 15 6.53 22.84 -5.89
N PRO A 16 7.37 23.64 -6.58
CA PRO A 16 7.28 23.79 -8.03
C PRO A 16 7.76 22.57 -8.82
N ASN A 17 8.58 21.71 -8.20
CA ASN A 17 9.15 20.53 -8.81
C ASN A 17 9.24 19.41 -7.78
N TYR A 18 9.17 18.19 -8.27
CA TYR A 18 9.51 16.98 -7.53
C TYR A 18 10.93 16.53 -7.86
N ILE A 19 11.54 15.84 -6.91
CA ILE A 19 12.85 15.19 -7.09
C ILE A 19 12.72 13.75 -6.65
N LEU A 20 12.87 12.81 -7.58
CA LEU A 20 13.11 11.41 -7.24
C LEU A 20 14.61 11.15 -7.23
N TYR A 21 15.12 10.49 -6.20
CA TYR A 21 16.54 10.23 -6.08
C TYR A 21 16.85 8.89 -5.41
N ASP A 22 18.05 8.41 -5.69
CA ASP A 22 18.69 7.25 -5.07
C ASP A 22 20.10 7.68 -4.64
N THR A 23 20.54 7.24 -3.48
CA THR A 23 21.83 7.59 -2.87
C THR A 23 22.55 6.34 -2.41
N LYS A 24 23.88 6.38 -2.46
CA LYS A 24 24.73 5.36 -1.85
C LYS A 24 25.91 6.00 -1.17
N ASN A 25 26.51 5.28 -0.22
CA ASN A 25 27.53 5.82 0.68
C ASN A 25 28.96 5.34 0.42
N ASP A 26 29.17 4.30 -0.38
CA ASP A 26 30.51 3.79 -0.71
C ASP A 26 30.65 3.40 -2.20
N PRO A 27 31.29 4.26 -3.02
CA PRO A 27 31.59 5.67 -2.76
C PRO A 27 30.30 6.50 -2.63
N SER A 28 30.38 7.68 -2.02
CA SER A 28 29.24 8.59 -1.85
C SER A 28 28.77 9.16 -3.19
N GLU A 29 27.59 8.76 -3.65
CA GLU A 29 27.04 9.12 -4.96
C GLU A 29 25.51 9.29 -4.90
N SER A 30 24.94 10.02 -5.87
CA SER A 30 23.49 10.10 -6.05
C SER A 30 23.09 10.04 -7.53
N LEU A 31 21.88 9.52 -7.76
CA LEU A 31 21.13 9.64 -8.99
C LEU A 31 19.89 10.50 -8.69
N THR A 32 19.63 11.51 -9.49
CA THR A 32 18.58 12.49 -9.20
C THR A 32 17.80 12.84 -10.46
N LEU A 33 16.49 12.62 -10.42
CA LEU A 33 15.53 12.99 -11.46
C LEU A 33 14.62 14.11 -10.94
N LEU A 34 14.81 15.31 -11.47
CA LEU A 34 13.92 16.45 -11.22
C LEU A 34 12.88 16.54 -12.33
N PHE A 35 11.61 16.76 -11.96
CA PHE A 35 10.51 16.97 -12.90
C PHE A 35 9.48 17.97 -12.32
N PRO A 36 8.71 18.67 -13.18
CA PRO A 36 7.83 19.75 -12.72
C PRO A 36 6.62 19.21 -11.97
N ASN A 37 6.17 19.92 -10.93
CA ASN A 37 4.87 19.66 -10.30
C ASN A 37 3.76 20.23 -11.20
N ASN A 38 3.21 19.38 -12.07
CA ASN A 38 2.14 19.71 -13.00
C ASN A 38 1.12 18.56 -13.07
N THR A 39 0.10 18.69 -13.91
CA THR A 39 -0.94 17.65 -14.07
C THR A 39 -0.38 16.28 -14.42
N GLN A 40 0.68 16.18 -15.22
CA GLN A 40 1.30 14.90 -15.56
C GLN A 40 2.04 14.28 -14.37
N ALA A 41 2.70 15.09 -13.53
CA ALA A 41 3.26 14.60 -12.27
C ALA A 41 2.17 14.09 -11.32
N GLN A 42 1.00 14.73 -11.31
CA GLN A 42 -0.14 14.26 -10.52
C GLN A 42 -0.68 12.91 -11.03
N THR A 43 -0.72 12.66 -12.34
CA THR A 43 -1.14 11.35 -12.87
C THR A 43 -0.09 10.26 -12.63
N ILE A 44 1.19 10.61 -12.58
CA ILE A 44 2.28 9.70 -12.20
C ILE A 44 2.18 9.34 -10.71
N LEU A 45 2.05 10.34 -9.83
CA LEU A 45 2.03 10.09 -8.39
C LEU A 45 0.70 9.42 -8.00
N ASN A 46 -0.43 9.94 -8.46
CA ASN A 46 -1.77 9.47 -8.11
C ASN A 46 -2.53 8.98 -9.36
N PRO A 47 -2.17 7.81 -9.92
CA PRO A 47 -2.83 7.29 -11.12
C PRO A 47 -4.28 6.86 -10.85
N GLU A 48 -5.19 7.14 -11.79
CA GLU A 48 -6.57 6.64 -11.74
C GLU A 48 -6.66 5.13 -12.06
N ASN A 49 -5.80 4.64 -12.96
CA ASN A 49 -5.73 3.23 -13.34
C ASN A 49 -4.34 2.68 -13.02
N SER A 50 -4.29 1.52 -12.35
CA SER A 50 -3.03 0.85 -12.02
C SER A 50 -2.34 0.34 -13.28
N GLY A 51 -1.02 0.55 -13.39
CA GLY A 51 -0.20 0.12 -14.53
C GLY A 51 -0.08 1.15 -15.66
N ASN A 52 -0.58 2.37 -15.47
CA ASN A 52 -0.44 3.44 -16.45
C ASN A 52 1.03 3.83 -16.65
N MET A 53 1.39 4.06 -17.91
CA MET A 53 2.70 4.57 -18.30
C MET A 53 2.61 6.05 -18.70
N GLU A 54 3.49 6.85 -18.11
CA GLU A 54 3.70 8.26 -18.44
C GLU A 54 5.15 8.48 -18.84
N THR A 55 5.39 9.38 -19.79
CA THR A 55 6.73 9.68 -20.28
C THR A 55 7.02 11.18 -20.24
N MET A 56 8.20 11.54 -19.75
CA MET A 56 8.72 12.89 -19.76
C MET A 56 10.06 12.97 -20.50
N THR A 57 10.22 13.98 -21.35
CA THR A 57 11.48 14.20 -22.08
C THR A 57 12.47 14.99 -21.22
N ILE A 58 13.66 14.44 -21.03
CA ILE A 58 14.78 15.10 -20.34
C ILE A 58 15.35 16.18 -21.26
N ASN A 59 15.43 17.41 -20.74
CA ASN A 59 15.69 18.60 -21.55
C ASN A 59 16.59 19.65 -20.85
N LYS A 60 17.23 19.29 -19.74
CA LYS A 60 18.09 20.17 -18.90
C LYS A 60 17.42 21.42 -18.34
N SER A 61 16.11 21.55 -18.48
CA SER A 61 15.34 22.71 -18.03
C SER A 61 14.30 22.27 -17.01
N SER A 62 13.16 21.75 -17.49
CA SER A 62 12.06 21.34 -16.63
C SER A 62 12.21 19.92 -16.11
N VAL A 63 12.81 19.04 -16.91
CA VAL A 63 13.07 17.64 -16.56
C VAL A 63 14.56 17.39 -16.70
N ARG A 64 15.19 16.97 -15.61
CA ARG A 64 16.64 16.93 -15.49
C ARG A 64 17.06 15.64 -14.79
N PHE A 65 17.99 14.92 -15.38
CA PHE A 65 18.62 13.77 -14.75
C PHE A 65 20.09 14.08 -14.46
N ILE A 66 20.50 13.90 -13.22
CA ILE A 66 21.80 14.30 -12.70
C ILE A 66 22.41 13.14 -11.90
N TYR A 67 23.65 12.82 -12.19
CA TYR A 67 24.50 11.93 -11.38
C TYR A 67 25.58 12.77 -10.70
N ARG A 68 25.76 12.58 -9.38
CA ARG A 68 26.73 13.31 -8.57
C ARG A 68 27.58 12.39 -7.73
N THR A 69 28.81 12.82 -7.48
CA THR A 69 29.71 12.23 -6.49
C THR A 69 29.97 13.23 -5.36
N TYR A 70 30.19 12.75 -4.15
CA TYR A 70 30.27 13.59 -2.94
C TYR A 70 31.51 13.27 -2.11
N ASN A 71 31.93 14.21 -1.28
CA ASN A 71 33.01 14.01 -0.29
C ASN A 71 32.52 13.35 1.03
N GLY A 72 31.20 13.14 1.16
CA GLY A 72 30.53 12.58 2.34
C GLY A 72 29.13 12.11 1.99
N ASP A 73 28.38 11.62 2.99
CA ASP A 73 27.04 11.04 2.84
C ASP A 73 26.04 12.04 2.22
N PRO A 74 25.42 11.72 1.05
CA PRO A 74 24.50 12.60 0.37
C PRO A 74 23.02 12.44 0.78
N ASN A 75 22.66 11.49 1.66
CA ASN A 75 21.27 11.18 2.02
C ASN A 75 20.52 12.43 2.49
N ASP A 76 21.09 13.17 3.43
CA ASP A 76 20.49 14.40 3.98
C ASP A 76 20.90 15.66 3.19
N TYR A 77 21.48 15.52 1.99
CA TYR A 77 21.95 16.65 1.20
C TYR A 77 20.94 17.11 0.14
N ILE A 78 20.10 16.19 -0.37
CA ILE A 78 19.32 16.43 -1.59
C ILE A 78 18.03 17.21 -1.32
N CYS A 79 17.27 16.87 -0.28
CA CYS A 79 15.98 17.50 0.03
C CYS A 79 16.06 18.64 1.05
N GLU A 80 17.18 18.83 1.74
CA GLU A 80 17.26 19.73 2.90
C GLU A 80 17.37 21.21 2.49
N ASP A 81 16.63 22.07 3.22
CA ASP A 81 16.73 23.53 3.10
C ASP A 81 18.12 24.05 3.50
N ILE A 82 18.77 23.35 4.45
CA ILE A 82 20.12 23.65 4.94
C ILE A 82 20.95 22.36 4.91
N PRO A 83 21.67 22.09 3.81
CA PRO A 83 22.51 20.89 3.69
C PRO A 83 23.67 20.87 4.71
N ASP A 84 24.15 19.68 5.07
CA ASP A 84 25.34 19.52 5.93
C ASP A 84 26.55 20.26 5.33
N ALA A 85 27.12 21.18 6.12
CA ALA A 85 28.25 22.01 5.72
C ALA A 85 29.54 21.21 5.41
N ASN A 86 29.62 19.96 5.84
CA ASN A 86 30.76 19.07 5.59
C ASN A 86 30.62 18.27 4.29
N VAL A 87 29.41 18.22 3.72
CA VAL A 87 29.11 17.50 2.47
C VAL A 87 29.12 18.49 1.30
N SER A 88 29.80 18.12 0.22
CA SER A 88 29.96 18.90 -0.99
C SER A 88 30.07 18.00 -2.20
N VAL A 89 29.62 18.51 -3.34
CA VAL A 89 29.66 17.82 -4.63
C VAL A 89 31.09 17.85 -5.17
N ASN A 90 31.66 16.67 -5.44
CA ASN A 90 32.95 16.51 -6.10
C ASN A 90 32.81 16.63 -7.63
N GLU A 91 31.87 15.88 -8.20
CA GLU A 91 31.57 15.90 -9.63
C GLU A 91 30.05 15.94 -9.87
N ASN A 92 29.64 16.61 -10.94
CA ASN A 92 28.25 16.76 -11.35
C ASN A 92 28.13 16.49 -12.84
N PHE A 93 27.40 15.43 -13.19
CA PHE A 93 27.14 15.03 -14.56
C PHE A 93 25.64 15.12 -14.82
N GLU A 94 25.23 15.88 -15.83
CA GLU A 94 23.83 16.10 -16.17
C GLU A 94 23.56 15.61 -17.59
N ALA A 95 22.50 14.81 -17.76
CA ALA A 95 22.09 14.28 -19.05
C ALA A 95 21.71 15.42 -20.02
N GLU A 96 22.19 15.36 -21.26
CA GLU A 96 21.83 16.32 -22.31
C GLU A 96 20.43 16.04 -22.86
N ILE A 97 20.12 14.76 -23.07
CA ILE A 97 18.87 14.24 -23.64
C ILE A 97 18.50 12.92 -22.97
N GLY A 98 17.27 12.49 -23.26
CA GLY A 98 16.73 11.17 -22.94
C GLY A 98 15.25 11.25 -22.58
N THR A 99 14.69 10.14 -22.15
CA THR A 99 13.31 10.05 -21.67
C THR A 99 13.28 9.39 -20.30
N ALA A 100 12.37 9.85 -19.44
CA ALA A 100 12.00 9.19 -18.21
C ALA A 100 10.61 8.59 -18.37
N ASN A 101 10.52 7.27 -18.28
CA ASN A 101 9.29 6.50 -18.30
C ASN A 101 8.92 6.14 -16.87
N PHE A 102 7.69 6.45 -16.48
CA PHE A 102 7.10 6.16 -15.19
C PHE A 102 6.01 5.13 -15.39
N ILE A 103 6.10 3.99 -14.71
CA ILE A 103 5.01 3.02 -14.61
C ILE A 103 4.49 3.10 -13.19
N SER A 104 3.26 3.59 -13.05
CA SER A 104 2.62 3.78 -11.75
C SER A 104 1.57 2.70 -11.54
N THR A 105 1.74 1.93 -10.48
CA THR A 105 0.79 0.91 -10.01
C THR A 105 0.31 1.27 -8.62
N PHE A 106 -0.89 0.83 -8.27
CA PHE A 106 -1.35 0.81 -6.90
C PHE A 106 -2.02 -0.52 -6.56
N GLU A 107 -2.06 -0.80 -5.27
CA GLU A 107 -2.68 -1.96 -4.63
C GLU A 107 -3.54 -1.44 -3.48
N ASP A 108 -4.78 -1.91 -3.39
CA ASP A 108 -5.71 -1.58 -2.30
C ASP A 108 -5.83 -2.81 -1.41
N ASP A 109 -5.77 -2.62 -0.10
CA ASP A 109 -5.74 -3.68 0.90
C ASP A 109 -6.23 -3.11 2.25
N ASP A 110 -7.26 -3.70 2.86
CA ASP A 110 -7.74 -3.37 4.22
C ASP A 110 -6.84 -3.93 5.34
N ASN A 111 -5.91 -4.83 5.00
CA ASN A 111 -5.00 -5.50 5.92
C ASN A 111 -5.74 -6.29 7.01
N ASP A 112 -6.84 -6.95 6.64
CA ASP A 112 -7.66 -7.73 7.55
C ASP A 112 -7.14 -9.17 7.79
N GLY A 113 -6.00 -9.53 7.21
CA GLY A 113 -5.35 -10.83 7.39
C GLY A 113 -5.62 -11.82 6.25
N VAL A 114 -6.55 -11.52 5.35
CA VAL A 114 -6.68 -12.24 4.09
C VAL A 114 -5.75 -11.58 3.05
N PRO A 115 -4.97 -12.35 2.28
CA PRO A 115 -4.21 -11.78 1.17
C PRO A 115 -5.14 -11.28 0.05
N THR A 116 -4.98 -10.02 -0.40
CA THR A 116 -5.74 -9.39 -1.52
C THR A 116 -5.90 -10.27 -2.77
N ALA A 117 -4.89 -11.10 -3.08
CA ALA A 117 -4.92 -12.00 -4.22
C ALA A 117 -5.95 -13.15 -4.08
N LEU A 118 -6.38 -13.45 -2.85
CA LEU A 118 -7.36 -14.48 -2.50
C LEU A 118 -8.78 -13.91 -2.36
N GLU A 119 -8.92 -12.61 -2.13
CA GLU A 119 -10.23 -11.91 -1.95
C GLU A 119 -10.79 -11.31 -3.25
N PHE A 120 -9.96 -11.27 -4.30
CA PHE A 120 -10.22 -10.48 -5.50
C PHE A 120 -11.59 -10.82 -6.15
N ASP A 121 -12.42 -9.79 -6.38
CA ASP A 121 -13.76 -9.86 -7.02
C ASP A 121 -14.91 -10.40 -6.13
N GLY A 122 -14.67 -10.55 -4.81
CA GLY A 122 -15.70 -10.77 -3.79
C GLY A 122 -16.43 -9.49 -3.37
N ASP A 123 -17.65 -9.66 -2.85
CA ASP A 123 -18.51 -8.66 -2.18
C ASP A 123 -19.53 -9.50 -1.36
N THR A 124 -19.05 -10.09 -0.27
CA THR A 124 -19.77 -11.18 0.44
C THR A 124 -21.07 -10.67 1.06
N ASP A 125 -21.05 -9.48 1.67
CA ASP A 125 -22.22 -8.86 2.29
C ASP A 125 -23.12 -8.09 1.29
N GLY A 126 -22.60 -7.77 0.11
CA GLY A 126 -23.32 -7.10 -0.97
C GLY A 126 -23.53 -5.60 -0.74
N ASP A 127 -22.71 -4.94 0.09
CA ASP A 127 -22.80 -3.51 0.35
C ASP A 127 -22.20 -2.64 -0.78
N GLY A 128 -21.48 -3.27 -1.71
CA GLY A 128 -20.84 -2.66 -2.87
C GLY A 128 -19.37 -2.26 -2.66
N ILE A 129 -18.79 -2.61 -1.52
CA ILE A 129 -17.36 -2.59 -1.24
C ILE A 129 -16.83 -4.01 -1.48
N PRO A 130 -15.87 -4.19 -2.39
CA PRO A 130 -15.27 -5.50 -2.56
C PRO A 130 -14.44 -5.93 -1.34
N ASN A 131 -14.41 -7.23 -1.06
CA ASN A 131 -13.73 -7.82 0.11
C ASN A 131 -12.31 -7.30 0.36
N TYR A 132 -11.45 -7.21 -0.65
CA TYR A 132 -10.08 -6.64 -0.52
C TYR A 132 -9.99 -5.15 -0.10
N LYS A 133 -11.14 -4.51 0.12
CA LYS A 133 -11.31 -3.15 0.63
C LYS A 133 -12.25 -3.12 1.83
N ASP A 134 -12.75 -4.27 2.30
CA ASP A 134 -13.70 -4.42 3.38
C ASP A 134 -13.11 -5.15 4.57
N SER A 135 -12.98 -4.44 5.68
CA SER A 135 -12.43 -5.03 6.92
C SER A 135 -13.38 -5.97 7.68
N ASP A 136 -14.57 -6.22 7.15
CA ASP A 136 -15.72 -6.93 7.74
C ASP A 136 -16.51 -7.56 6.59
N ASP A 137 -15.90 -8.56 5.96
CA ASP A 137 -16.23 -9.08 4.63
C ASP A 137 -17.71 -9.48 4.47
N ASP A 138 -18.29 -10.09 5.50
CA ASP A 138 -19.64 -10.66 5.52
C ASP A 138 -20.68 -9.72 6.19
N GLY A 139 -20.22 -8.58 6.72
CA GLY A 139 -21.01 -7.49 7.25
C GLY A 139 -21.74 -7.86 8.55
N ASP A 140 -21.09 -8.63 9.42
CA ASP A 140 -21.65 -9.09 10.67
C ASP A 140 -21.20 -8.27 11.92
N ASN A 141 -20.27 -7.32 11.76
CA ASN A 141 -19.65 -6.50 12.82
C ASN A 141 -18.52 -7.16 13.61
N VAL A 142 -18.16 -8.40 13.31
CA VAL A 142 -16.88 -9.01 13.68
C VAL A 142 -15.89 -8.69 12.55
N PRO A 143 -14.76 -8.02 12.83
CA PRO A 143 -13.79 -7.79 11.76
C PRO A 143 -13.23 -9.12 11.24
N THR A 144 -13.01 -9.23 9.93
CA THR A 144 -12.38 -10.40 9.29
C THR A 144 -11.14 -10.86 10.06
N LEU A 145 -10.25 -9.92 10.43
CA LEU A 145 -9.02 -10.21 11.19
C LEU A 145 -9.25 -10.93 12.52
N ASN A 146 -10.42 -10.74 13.12
CA ASN A 146 -10.80 -11.32 14.40
C ASN A 146 -11.47 -12.69 14.28
N GLU A 147 -11.85 -13.09 13.08
CA GLU A 147 -12.50 -14.37 12.75
C GLU A 147 -11.49 -15.44 12.30
N LYS A 148 -10.20 -15.10 12.33
CA LYS A 148 -9.08 -16.02 12.02
C LYS A 148 -9.15 -16.59 10.59
N PRO A 149 -9.10 -15.71 9.57
CA PRO A 149 -9.00 -16.12 8.17
C PRO A 149 -7.73 -16.94 7.87
N ASP A 150 -6.66 -16.70 8.63
CA ASP A 150 -5.42 -17.47 8.59
C ASP A 150 -4.93 -17.69 10.05
N PRO A 151 -5.39 -18.77 10.73
CA PRO A 151 -5.05 -19.00 12.13
C PRO A 151 -3.56 -19.26 12.39
N ASN A 152 -2.76 -19.52 11.35
CA ASN A 152 -1.37 -19.95 11.47
C ASN A 152 -0.35 -18.95 10.87
N ASP A 153 -0.84 -17.89 10.22
CA ASP A 153 -0.10 -16.81 9.55
C ASP A 153 0.85 -17.30 8.43
N ASP A 154 0.50 -18.36 7.69
CA ASP A 154 1.31 -18.89 6.57
C ASP A 154 0.86 -18.41 5.17
N GLY A 155 -0.24 -17.66 5.09
CA GLY A 155 -0.84 -17.14 3.88
C GLY A 155 -1.69 -18.14 3.10
N ASP A 156 -1.98 -19.32 3.66
CA ASP A 156 -2.90 -20.32 3.12
C ASP A 156 -4.21 -20.34 3.94
N ILE A 157 -5.24 -19.69 3.42
CA ILE A 157 -6.56 -19.59 4.07
C ILE A 157 -7.38 -20.90 4.06
N SER A 158 -6.81 -22.03 3.63
CA SER A 158 -7.53 -23.30 3.58
C SER A 158 -7.81 -23.92 4.95
N ASP A 159 -7.18 -23.39 6.01
CA ASP A 159 -7.45 -23.74 7.40
C ASP A 159 -8.12 -22.61 8.20
N ALA A 160 -8.73 -21.64 7.50
CA ALA A 160 -9.60 -20.63 8.10
C ALA A 160 -10.61 -21.25 9.07
N GLN A 161 -10.91 -20.52 10.14
CA GLN A 161 -11.93 -20.93 11.11
C GLN A 161 -13.29 -21.07 10.39
N ASP A 162 -13.98 -22.17 10.69
CA ASP A 162 -15.31 -22.55 10.19
C ASP A 162 -15.99 -23.21 11.40
N THR A 163 -16.76 -22.41 12.14
CA THR A 163 -17.22 -22.72 13.50
C THR A 163 -18.35 -23.74 13.49
N ASP A 164 -19.27 -23.68 12.54
CA ASP A 164 -20.38 -24.62 12.38
C ASP A 164 -20.04 -25.85 11.49
N GLY A 165 -18.96 -25.76 10.70
CA GLY A 165 -18.48 -26.82 9.83
C GLY A 165 -19.28 -27.00 8.53
N ASP A 166 -19.96 -25.96 8.05
CA ASP A 166 -20.73 -25.98 6.81
C ASP A 166 -19.88 -25.83 5.54
N GLY A 167 -18.62 -25.39 5.72
CA GLY A 167 -17.64 -25.18 4.66
C GLY A 167 -17.49 -23.74 4.16
N ILE A 168 -18.19 -22.78 4.77
CA ILE A 168 -17.97 -21.34 4.64
C ILE A 168 -17.14 -20.90 5.86
N PRO A 169 -15.98 -20.26 5.68
CA PRO A 169 -15.23 -19.71 6.81
C PRO A 169 -16.01 -18.60 7.52
N ASP A 170 -15.82 -18.46 8.85
CA ASP A 170 -16.49 -17.45 9.71
C ASP A 170 -16.46 -16.05 9.07
N TYR A 171 -15.29 -15.60 8.60
CA TYR A 171 -15.14 -14.28 7.95
C TYR A 171 -15.91 -14.08 6.62
N LEU A 172 -16.61 -15.10 6.13
CA LEU A 172 -17.50 -15.07 4.97
C LEU A 172 -18.92 -15.57 5.30
N ASP A 173 -19.22 -15.84 6.57
CA ASP A 173 -20.47 -16.41 7.05
C ASP A 173 -21.14 -15.52 8.11
N ASN A 174 -22.37 -15.08 7.85
CA ASN A 174 -23.07 -14.16 8.75
C ASN A 174 -23.83 -14.83 9.90
N ASP A 175 -23.62 -16.14 10.11
CA ASP A 175 -24.22 -17.00 11.13
C ASP A 175 -23.18 -18.06 11.56
N ASP A 176 -22.05 -17.59 12.10
CA ASP A 176 -20.82 -18.35 12.41
C ASP A 176 -21.02 -19.73 13.06
N ASP A 177 -22.00 -19.85 13.96
CA ASP A 177 -22.27 -21.08 14.70
C ASP A 177 -23.47 -21.90 14.17
N GLY A 178 -24.10 -21.41 13.10
CA GLY A 178 -25.17 -22.08 12.38
C GLY A 178 -26.45 -22.27 13.19
N ASP A 179 -26.67 -21.47 14.24
CA ASP A 179 -27.85 -21.58 15.10
C ASP A 179 -29.11 -20.91 14.54
N GLY A 180 -28.94 -20.13 13.47
CA GLY A 180 -30.00 -19.41 12.76
C GLY A 180 -30.19 -17.96 13.22
N THR A 181 -29.33 -17.47 14.12
CA THR A 181 -29.28 -16.07 14.56
C THR A 181 -28.07 -15.41 13.92
N PRO A 182 -28.25 -14.44 13.00
CA PRO A 182 -27.10 -13.80 12.38
C PRO A 182 -26.15 -13.24 13.43
N THR A 183 -24.85 -13.49 13.28
CA THR A 183 -23.77 -13.11 14.21
C THR A 183 -23.94 -11.66 14.67
N ARG A 184 -24.21 -10.75 13.73
CA ARG A 184 -24.45 -9.32 14.01
C ARG A 184 -25.51 -9.00 15.03
N LEU A 185 -26.46 -9.90 15.26
CA LEU A 185 -27.60 -9.73 16.15
C LEU A 185 -27.36 -10.35 17.52
N GLU A 186 -26.15 -10.83 17.80
CA GLU A 186 -25.80 -11.48 19.06
C GLU A 186 -25.00 -10.59 20.02
N ASP A 187 -24.79 -9.32 19.64
CA ASP A 187 -24.24 -8.27 20.51
C ASP A 187 -25.28 -7.86 21.58
N GLU A 188 -25.23 -8.53 22.74
CA GLU A 188 -26.20 -8.38 23.83
C GLU A 188 -26.20 -6.95 24.40
N ASN A 189 -25.05 -6.29 24.37
CA ASN A 189 -24.87 -4.98 25.00
C ASN A 189 -24.71 -3.81 24.01
N ASN A 190 -24.75 -4.10 22.71
CA ASN A 190 -24.69 -3.18 21.56
C ASN A 190 -23.45 -2.26 21.61
N ASN A 191 -22.28 -2.83 21.94
CA ASN A 191 -21.01 -2.11 22.01
C ASN A 191 -20.08 -2.36 20.82
N GLY A 192 -20.43 -3.28 19.91
CA GLY A 192 -19.63 -3.66 18.74
C GLY A 192 -18.48 -4.62 19.04
N ASN A 193 -18.51 -5.33 20.17
CA ASN A 193 -17.53 -6.32 20.58
C ASN A 193 -18.21 -7.62 21.02
N LEU A 194 -18.59 -8.44 20.04
CA LEU A 194 -19.32 -9.69 20.28
C LEU A 194 -18.52 -10.70 21.13
N PHE A 195 -17.18 -10.61 21.14
CA PHE A 195 -16.33 -11.46 21.97
C PHE A 195 -16.54 -11.30 23.50
N ASP A 196 -17.16 -10.19 23.95
CA ASP A 196 -17.45 -10.00 25.38
C ASP A 196 -18.86 -10.42 25.81
N ASP A 197 -19.70 -10.84 24.87
CA ASP A 197 -21.05 -11.31 25.10
C ASP A 197 -21.06 -12.84 25.23
N LEU A 198 -21.08 -13.32 26.48
CA LEU A 198 -21.11 -14.74 26.83
C LEU A 198 -22.48 -15.13 27.39
N ALA A 199 -23.02 -16.25 26.93
CA ALA A 199 -24.17 -16.86 27.58
C ALA A 199 -23.84 -17.35 29.01
N THR A 200 -24.86 -17.49 29.85
CA THR A 200 -24.65 -17.87 31.26
C THR A 200 -24.05 -19.28 31.37
N GLY A 201 -22.76 -19.33 31.72
CA GLY A 201 -22.02 -20.58 31.88
C GLY A 201 -21.33 -21.08 30.60
N ALA A 202 -21.41 -20.33 29.50
CA ALA A 202 -20.66 -20.58 28.28
C ALA A 202 -19.17 -20.24 28.46
N ALA A 203 -18.34 -20.85 27.62
CA ALA A 203 -16.89 -20.61 27.58
C ALA A 203 -16.46 -19.81 26.34
N VAL A 204 -17.36 -19.65 25.37
CA VAL A 204 -17.18 -18.94 24.10
C VAL A 204 -18.27 -17.87 23.97
N ALA A 205 -18.04 -16.92 23.07
CA ALA A 205 -19.00 -15.87 22.73
C ALA A 205 -20.30 -16.46 22.19
N ARG A 206 -21.39 -15.69 22.27
CA ARG A 206 -22.72 -16.11 21.81
C ARG A 206 -22.70 -16.59 20.36
N PHE A 207 -22.12 -15.79 19.47
CA PHE A 207 -21.96 -16.10 18.04
C PHE A 207 -21.05 -17.27 17.69
N LEU A 208 -20.48 -17.94 18.70
CA LEU A 208 -19.64 -19.12 18.53
C LEU A 208 -20.21 -20.31 19.33
N ASP A 209 -21.49 -20.26 19.74
CA ASP A 209 -22.17 -21.22 20.61
C ASP A 209 -23.55 -21.60 20.02
N ASP A 210 -23.55 -22.65 19.20
CA ASP A 210 -24.70 -23.26 18.51
C ASP A 210 -25.91 -23.62 19.39
N THR A 211 -25.81 -23.42 20.71
CA THR A 211 -26.85 -23.65 21.69
C THR A 211 -27.59 -22.38 22.13
N VAL A 212 -27.22 -21.19 21.65
CA VAL A 212 -27.67 -19.89 22.19
C VAL A 212 -28.16 -18.90 21.11
N SER A 213 -29.37 -19.10 20.63
CA SER A 213 -29.96 -18.30 19.53
C SER A 213 -30.71 -17.03 19.98
N ASP A 214 -30.18 -16.28 20.95
CA ASP A 214 -30.83 -15.06 21.46
C ASP A 214 -30.58 -13.86 20.52
N THR A 215 -31.64 -13.24 20.00
CA THR A 215 -31.51 -12.06 19.13
C THR A 215 -31.59 -10.74 19.90
N TYR A 216 -30.66 -9.84 19.64
CA TYR A 216 -30.55 -8.49 20.21
C TYR A 216 -30.70 -7.39 19.16
N ALA A 217 -31.01 -6.17 19.63
CA ALA A 217 -31.17 -5.02 18.75
C ALA A 217 -29.84 -4.30 18.58
N VAL A 218 -29.26 -4.36 17.38
CA VAL A 218 -27.97 -3.74 17.08
C VAL A 218 -28.15 -2.45 16.29
N THR A 219 -27.46 -1.42 16.76
CA THR A 219 -27.34 -0.11 16.09
C THR A 219 -25.90 0.32 15.90
N PHE A 220 -24.96 -0.48 16.43
CA PHE A 220 -23.55 -0.31 16.13
C PHE A 220 -23.32 -0.51 14.63
N VAL A 221 -22.40 0.28 14.07
CA VAL A 221 -21.96 0.17 12.68
C VAL A 221 -20.46 0.39 12.70
N ARG A 222 -19.71 -0.57 12.18
CA ARG A 222 -18.27 -0.45 11.98
C ARG A 222 -17.99 0.34 10.69
N PRO A 223 -17.17 1.41 10.75
CA PRO A 223 -16.73 2.06 9.52
C PRO A 223 -15.66 1.20 8.86
N ASN A 224 -15.85 0.89 7.58
CA ASN A 224 -14.84 0.24 6.78
C ASN A 224 -13.66 1.19 6.47
N ALA A 225 -12.44 0.66 6.40
CA ALA A 225 -11.22 1.37 6.06
C ALA A 225 -10.22 0.45 5.32
N PHE A 226 -9.64 0.97 4.23
CA PHE A 226 -8.56 0.30 3.51
C PHE A 226 -7.36 1.22 3.27
N ARG A 227 -6.24 0.61 2.91
CA ARG A 227 -4.98 1.29 2.56
C ARG A 227 -4.68 1.11 1.08
N ARG A 228 -4.31 2.21 0.41
CA ARG A 228 -3.76 2.17 -0.95
C ARG A 228 -2.26 2.33 -0.91
N THR A 229 -1.51 1.40 -1.50
CA THR A 229 -0.06 1.49 -1.66
C THR A 229 0.27 1.80 -3.12
N PHE A 230 0.98 2.89 -3.36
CA PHE A 230 1.44 3.31 -4.69
C PHE A 230 2.89 2.87 -4.90
N ARG A 231 3.19 2.36 -6.09
CA ARG A 231 4.54 2.02 -6.56
C ARG A 231 4.80 2.66 -7.92
N ILE A 232 5.90 3.39 -8.04
CA ILE A 232 6.29 4.08 -9.27
C ILE A 232 7.65 3.56 -9.70
N ASN A 233 7.67 2.73 -10.74
CA ASN A 233 8.92 2.29 -11.36
C ASN A 233 9.38 3.33 -12.40
N VAL A 234 10.62 3.78 -12.28
CA VAL A 234 11.22 4.76 -13.19
C VAL A 234 12.32 4.12 -14.01
N THR A 235 12.14 4.14 -15.33
CA THR A 235 13.15 3.73 -16.30
C THR A 235 13.54 4.92 -17.17
N LEU A 236 14.83 5.13 -17.34
CA LEU A 236 15.40 6.13 -18.23
C LEU A 236 15.82 5.47 -19.55
N GLU A 237 15.57 6.11 -20.68
CA GLU A 237 15.94 5.62 -22.01
C GLU A 237 16.68 6.69 -22.82
N ASP A 238 17.54 6.23 -23.73
CA ASP A 238 18.35 7.07 -24.63
C ASP A 238 19.08 8.21 -23.90
N ILE A 239 19.64 7.90 -22.73
CA ILE A 239 20.30 8.89 -21.87
C ILE A 239 21.68 9.20 -22.41
N ASP A 240 21.93 10.47 -22.68
CA ASP A 240 23.24 11.00 -23.02
C ASP A 240 23.87 11.69 -21.82
N LEU A 241 24.60 10.93 -21.01
CA LEU A 241 25.40 11.42 -19.90
C LEU A 241 26.88 11.34 -20.32
N THR A 242 27.66 12.38 -20.02
CA THR A 242 29.05 12.47 -20.53
C THR A 242 29.95 11.29 -20.14
N ILE A 243 29.64 10.63 -19.03
CA ILE A 243 30.35 9.45 -18.52
C ILE A 243 29.64 8.12 -18.81
N LEU A 244 28.40 8.17 -19.31
CA LEU A 244 27.53 7.01 -19.53
C LEU A 244 26.51 7.32 -20.62
N ALA A 245 26.67 6.70 -21.79
CA ALA A 245 25.58 6.58 -22.76
C ALA A 245 24.94 5.20 -22.59
N THR A 246 23.63 5.16 -22.38
CA THR A 246 22.90 3.90 -22.20
C THR A 246 21.52 3.99 -22.85
N ASP A 247 21.16 2.93 -23.60
CA ASP A 247 19.87 2.84 -24.28
C ASP A 247 18.74 2.71 -23.25
N ARG A 248 19.00 2.05 -22.12
CA ARG A 248 18.04 1.84 -21.03
C ARG A 248 18.74 1.77 -19.68
N PHE A 249 18.16 2.42 -18.67
CA PHE A 249 18.66 2.45 -17.31
C PHE A 249 17.49 2.45 -16.32
N GLU A 250 17.42 1.43 -15.48
CA GLU A 250 16.44 1.39 -14.39
C GLU A 250 16.92 2.27 -13.25
N LEU A 251 16.21 3.38 -13.01
CA LEU A 251 16.53 4.31 -11.94
C LEU A 251 16.12 3.73 -10.58
N GLY A 252 14.91 3.19 -10.49
CA GLY A 252 14.42 2.49 -9.30
C GLY A 252 12.92 2.60 -9.11
N THR A 253 12.45 2.28 -7.90
CA THR A 253 11.04 2.30 -7.50
C THR A 253 10.83 3.25 -6.34
N TYR A 254 9.83 4.13 -6.43
CA TYR A 254 9.32 4.91 -5.30
C TYR A 254 8.03 4.26 -4.79
N GLU A 255 7.97 3.94 -3.49
CA GLU A 255 6.79 3.34 -2.85
C GLU A 255 6.29 4.25 -1.72
N TYR A 256 4.97 4.46 -1.65
CA TYR A 256 4.33 5.27 -0.61
C TYR A 256 2.85 4.90 -0.46
N PHE A 257 2.20 5.47 0.56
CA PHE A 257 0.80 5.22 0.93
C PHE A 257 0.00 6.53 1.00
#